data_AF-A0A3N1M5X7-F1
#
_entry.id   AF-A0A3N1M5X7-F1
#
_cell.length_a   1.000
_cell.length_b   1.000
_cell.length_c   1.000
_cell.angle_alpha   90.00
_cell.angle_beta   90.00
_cell.angle_gamma   90.00
#
_symmetry.space_group_name_H-M   'P 1'
#
loop_
_entity.id
_entity.type
_entity.pdbx_description
1 polymer ?
#
loop_
_entity_poly.entity_id
_entity_poly.type
_entity_poly.pdbx_seq_one_letter_code
_entity_poly.pdbx_strand_id
1 'polypeptide(L)'
;MHSLARLLLALMMVGMATIGQAAPLLHGVVEVAGKLVPLPPGRWLPVGEAIERHGEAVFATRALARIEAGAVEAVAIIRTNLSPRPPAFTGPSDCARGDIHLAHVAYDTDSDGLCLFINHVVLSEDVAGPPVWLAARETLAALGAVVTDTWLAVGIRARTSRHAIDVRYYFAPPDFRSALPARGWSDNRWSPARAQADADRRASIRRLGVWALWAREAVELGLRGEIPEEALPPAPWDGPDIAARLVALRVGKLDRLLAAGQIGEGEYRRQRRQLEEVGIDPEASALPLWQRGIWKWLSHGVASAAESLGVAYLVIGSLWPTLGFGALLEGAAPVGSYLQRLLWSDTIAAEAVSPTAPRDFAEIGLKN
;
A
#
# COMPACT_ATOMS: atom_id res chain seq x y z
N MET A 1 62.59 -43.03 -7.81
CA MET A 1 62.56 -42.69 -6.37
C MET A 1 62.75 -41.19 -6.08
N HIS A 2 62.47 -40.25 -7.01
CA HIS A 2 62.54 -38.80 -6.75
C HIS A 2 61.35 -38.12 -7.45
N SER A 3 60.33 -37.68 -6.69
CA SER A 3 59.33 -36.62 -7.05
C SER A 3 58.07 -36.73 -6.19
N LEU A 4 58.18 -36.51 -4.88
CA LEU A 4 57.01 -36.43 -4.00
C LEU A 4 57.11 -35.31 -2.93
N ALA A 5 58.06 -34.39 -3.06
CA ALA A 5 58.45 -33.51 -1.94
C ALA A 5 58.42 -31.99 -2.21
N ARG A 6 57.69 -31.48 -3.22
CA ARG A 6 57.75 -30.02 -3.55
C ARG A 6 56.46 -29.29 -3.93
N LEU A 7 55.27 -29.83 -3.64
CA LEU A 7 54.03 -29.08 -3.92
C LEU A 7 53.08 -29.03 -2.71
N LEU A 8 53.61 -28.58 -1.56
CA LEU A 8 52.86 -28.40 -0.32
C LEU A 8 52.92 -26.95 0.20
N LEU A 9 53.24 -25.99 -0.67
CA LEU A 9 53.52 -24.60 -0.28
C LEU A 9 52.94 -23.56 -1.24
N ALA A 10 51.65 -23.70 -1.61
CA ALA A 10 50.95 -22.62 -2.32
C ALA A 10 49.42 -22.84 -2.29
N LEU A 11 48.76 -22.74 -1.13
CA LEU A 11 47.34 -22.35 -1.08
C LEU A 11 46.86 -21.96 0.34
N MET A 12 47.65 -21.20 1.10
CA MET A 12 47.14 -20.41 2.22
C MET A 12 46.94 -18.96 1.76
N MET A 13 46.16 -18.75 0.71
CA MET A 13 45.44 -17.48 0.58
C MET A 13 44.18 -17.60 1.41
N VAL A 14 44.35 -17.46 2.72
CA VAL A 14 43.27 -17.05 3.62
C VAL A 14 42.82 -15.71 3.07
N GLY A 15 41.75 -15.73 2.29
CA GLY A 15 41.03 -14.52 1.92
C GLY A 15 40.62 -13.87 3.23
N MET A 16 41.30 -12.78 3.59
CA MET A 16 40.76 -11.84 4.54
C MET A 16 39.46 -11.36 3.92
N ALA A 17 38.35 -11.98 4.33
CA ALA A 17 37.03 -11.44 4.10
C ALA A 17 37.11 -9.99 4.59
N THR A 18 37.05 -9.06 3.66
CA THR A 18 37.03 -7.63 3.94
C THR A 18 35.94 -7.43 4.98
N ILE A 19 36.35 -7.13 6.22
CA ILE A 19 35.44 -6.84 7.32
C ILE A 19 34.48 -5.78 6.79
N GLY A 20 33.21 -6.18 6.80
CA GLY A 20 32.15 -5.59 6.00
C GLY A 20 32.08 -4.09 6.18
N GLN A 21 32.15 -3.38 5.08
CA GLN A 21 31.77 -1.98 5.03
C GLN A 21 30.32 -1.92 5.49
N ALA A 22 30.07 -1.32 6.67
CA ALA A 22 28.73 -1.21 7.23
C ALA A 22 27.82 -0.57 6.17
N ALA A 23 26.71 -1.24 5.85
CA ALA A 23 25.76 -0.71 4.88
C ALA A 23 25.35 0.72 5.30
N PRO A 24 25.30 1.68 4.35
CA PRO A 24 24.92 3.04 4.68
C PRO A 24 23.51 3.06 5.25
N LEU A 25 23.33 3.87 6.29
CA LEU A 25 22.02 4.08 6.89
C LEU A 25 21.18 4.97 5.97
N LEU A 26 19.90 4.61 5.86
CA LEU A 26 18.93 5.29 5.02
C LEU A 26 18.03 6.17 5.87
N HIS A 27 17.60 7.30 5.30
CA HIS A 27 16.77 8.30 5.95
C HIS A 27 15.77 8.88 4.95
N GLY A 28 14.52 9.05 5.38
CA GLY A 28 13.47 9.77 4.65
C GLY A 28 12.96 9.08 3.39
N VAL A 29 13.84 8.71 2.45
CA VAL A 29 13.49 8.07 1.18
C VAL A 29 14.47 6.95 0.87
N VAL A 30 13.97 5.86 0.29
CA VAL A 30 14.80 4.82 -0.33
C VAL A 30 14.40 4.63 -1.77
N GLU A 31 15.38 4.45 -2.65
CA GLU A 31 15.15 4.05 -4.03
C GLU A 31 15.21 2.53 -4.18
N VAL A 32 14.21 1.95 -4.85
CA VAL A 32 14.19 0.54 -5.26
C VAL A 32 13.74 0.47 -6.72
N ALA A 33 14.61 -0.07 -7.58
CA ALA A 33 14.39 -0.18 -9.03
C ALA A 33 13.93 1.13 -9.72
N GLY A 34 14.51 2.27 -9.34
CA GLY A 34 14.16 3.58 -9.90
C GLY A 34 12.88 4.21 -9.36
N LYS A 35 12.27 3.65 -8.30
CA LYS A 35 11.08 4.19 -7.64
C LYS A 35 11.46 4.63 -6.24
N LEU A 36 10.91 5.76 -5.81
CA LEU A 36 11.14 6.28 -4.47
C LEU A 36 10.07 5.76 -3.52
N VAL A 37 10.48 5.36 -2.32
CA VAL A 37 9.58 4.93 -1.24
C VAL A 37 9.88 5.74 0.01
N PRO A 38 8.88 6.42 0.60
CA PRO A 38 9.07 7.19 1.81
C PRO A 38 9.35 6.27 3.00
N LEU A 39 10.21 6.70 3.90
CA LEU A 39 10.51 6.04 5.16
C LEU A 39 10.10 6.98 6.30
N PRO A 40 9.42 6.47 7.34
CA PRO A 40 9.26 7.21 8.58
C PRO A 40 10.61 7.72 9.11
N PRO A 41 10.63 8.81 9.89
CA PRO A 41 11.83 9.31 10.55
C PRO A 41 12.55 8.21 11.34
N GLY A 42 13.87 8.20 11.23
CA GLY A 42 14.74 7.24 11.90
C GLY A 42 15.93 6.81 11.05
N ARG A 43 16.74 5.91 11.61
CA ARG A 43 17.88 5.28 10.94
C ARG A 43 17.43 3.92 10.42
N TRP A 44 17.35 3.77 9.11
CA TRP A 44 16.94 2.51 8.49
C TRP A 44 18.14 1.75 7.97
N LEU A 45 18.26 0.48 8.35
CA LEU A 45 19.31 -0.41 7.94
C LEU A 45 18.77 -1.38 6.86
N PRO A 46 19.43 -1.53 5.71
CA PRO A 46 19.14 -2.61 4.78
C PRO A 46 19.44 -3.97 5.43
N VAL A 47 18.44 -4.84 5.50
CA VAL A 47 18.56 -6.16 6.14
C VAL A 47 18.30 -7.32 5.19
N GLY A 48 17.72 -7.09 4.01
CA GLY A 48 17.52 -8.12 3.02
C GLY A 48 17.23 -7.56 1.64
N GLU A 49 17.64 -8.30 0.60
CA GLU A 49 17.36 -7.99 -0.79
C GLU A 49 17.08 -9.27 -1.54
N ALA A 50 16.14 -9.21 -2.49
CA ALA A 50 15.81 -10.33 -3.35
C ALA A 50 15.31 -9.85 -4.71
N ILE A 51 15.42 -10.72 -5.72
CA ILE A 51 14.74 -10.56 -7.00
C ILE A 51 13.66 -11.63 -7.09
N GLU A 52 12.40 -11.21 -7.17
CA GLU A 52 11.25 -12.10 -7.35
C GLU A 52 10.91 -12.20 -8.84
N ARG A 53 10.67 -13.42 -9.33
CA ARG A 53 10.27 -13.69 -10.71
C ARG A 53 8.93 -14.42 -10.72
N HIS A 54 7.95 -13.86 -11.41
CA HIS A 54 6.62 -14.42 -11.60
C HIS A 54 6.25 -14.38 -13.09
N GLY A 55 6.52 -15.48 -13.81
CA GLY A 55 6.45 -15.48 -15.27
C GLY A 55 7.41 -14.44 -15.84
N GLU A 56 6.89 -13.51 -16.64
CA GLU A 56 7.65 -12.40 -17.24
C GLU A 56 7.86 -11.22 -16.28
N ALA A 57 7.12 -11.18 -15.17
CA ALA A 57 7.22 -10.12 -14.18
C ALA A 57 8.48 -10.33 -13.32
N VAL A 58 9.33 -9.31 -13.25
CA VAL A 58 10.53 -9.31 -12.40
C VAL A 58 10.41 -8.15 -11.42
N PHE A 59 10.57 -8.43 -10.13
CA PHE A 59 10.49 -7.44 -9.07
C PHE A 59 11.80 -7.39 -8.28
N ALA A 60 12.25 -6.18 -7.95
CA ALA A 60 13.25 -5.97 -6.93
C ALA A 60 12.52 -5.83 -5.58
N THR A 61 12.94 -6.62 -4.60
CA THR A 61 12.40 -6.57 -3.25
C THR A 61 13.52 -6.22 -2.27
N ARG A 62 13.29 -5.26 -1.37
CA ARG A 62 14.22 -4.83 -0.33
C ARG A 62 13.52 -4.77 1.02
N ALA A 63 14.15 -5.33 2.04
CA ALA A 63 13.73 -5.23 3.43
C ALA A 63 14.67 -4.28 4.19
N LEU A 64 14.07 -3.33 4.89
CA LEU A 64 14.74 -2.38 5.77
C LEU A 64 14.24 -2.56 7.19
N ALA A 65 15.11 -2.36 8.18
CA ALA A 65 14.75 -2.40 9.58
C ALA A 65 15.18 -1.11 10.29
N ARG A 66 14.35 -0.66 11.23
CA ARG A 66 14.69 0.38 12.19
C ARG A 66 14.86 -0.28 13.55
N ILE A 67 16.08 -0.24 14.08
CA ILE A 67 16.48 -0.91 15.32
C ILE A 67 16.77 0.15 16.37
N GLU A 68 16.08 0.08 17.51
CA GLU A 68 16.25 1.00 18.63
C GLU A 68 16.40 0.22 19.95
N ALA A 69 17.42 0.55 20.72
CA ALA A 69 17.75 -0.14 21.98
C ALA A 69 17.80 -1.68 21.85
N GLY A 70 18.37 -2.18 20.73
CA GLY A 70 18.52 -3.62 20.46
C GLY A 70 17.25 -4.34 20.01
N ALA A 71 16.12 -3.64 19.83
CA ALA A 71 14.87 -4.21 19.34
C ALA A 71 14.52 -3.64 17.96
N VAL A 72 13.95 -4.47 17.09
CA VAL A 72 13.38 -4.02 15.83
C VAL A 72 12.06 -3.33 16.12
N GLU A 73 11.99 -2.02 15.87
CA GLU A 73 10.75 -1.25 16.09
C GLU A 73 9.92 -1.12 14.81
N ALA A 74 10.57 -1.19 13.66
CA ALA A 74 9.88 -1.14 12.39
C ALA A 74 10.62 -1.95 11.32
N VAL A 75 9.87 -2.54 10.40
CA VAL A 75 10.36 -3.17 9.18
C VAL A 75 9.61 -2.57 8.00
N ALA A 76 10.31 -2.29 6.91
CA ALA A 76 9.69 -1.94 5.63
C ALA A 76 10.11 -2.97 4.60
N ILE A 77 9.16 -3.68 4.00
CA ILE A 77 9.43 -4.55 2.86
C ILE A 77 8.82 -3.93 1.62
N ILE A 78 9.68 -3.64 0.66
CA ILE A 78 9.39 -2.85 -0.52
C ILE A 78 9.58 -3.75 -1.73
N ARG A 79 8.54 -3.89 -2.56
CA ARG A 79 8.58 -4.61 -3.82
C ARG A 79 8.23 -3.68 -4.97
N THR A 80 9.10 -3.63 -5.97
CA THR A 80 8.94 -2.74 -7.15
C THR A 80 9.27 -3.49 -8.42
N ASN A 81 8.56 -3.21 -9.52
CA ASN A 81 8.82 -3.89 -10.80
C ASN A 81 10.12 -3.39 -11.45
N LEU A 82 10.97 -4.30 -11.89
CA LEU A 82 12.16 -4.00 -12.69
C LEU A 82 11.81 -3.79 -14.17
N SER A 83 10.92 -4.63 -14.71
CA SER A 83 10.48 -4.53 -16.10
C SER A 83 9.31 -3.55 -16.26
N PRO A 84 9.31 -2.66 -17.27
CA PRO A 84 8.18 -1.80 -17.54
C PRO A 84 6.97 -2.64 -17.95
N ARG A 85 5.83 -2.44 -17.27
CA ARG A 85 4.54 -3.12 -17.49
C ARG A 85 4.51 -4.59 -17.00
N PRO A 86 4.43 -4.83 -15.68
CA PRO A 86 4.08 -6.16 -15.19
C PRO A 86 2.70 -6.56 -15.76
N PRO A 87 2.47 -7.85 -16.12
CA PRO A 87 1.15 -8.35 -16.45
C PRO A 87 0.16 -7.99 -15.32
N ALA A 88 -1.12 -7.82 -15.68
CA ALA A 88 -2.20 -7.26 -14.85
C ALA A 88 -1.93 -7.41 -13.34
N PHE A 89 -1.32 -6.38 -12.76
CA PHE A 89 -1.00 -6.34 -11.34
C PHE A 89 -2.29 -5.96 -10.63
N THR A 90 -3.12 -6.95 -10.33
CA THR A 90 -4.43 -6.76 -9.72
C THR A 90 -4.30 -6.19 -8.31
N GLY A 91 -5.40 -5.61 -7.80
CA GLY A 91 -5.47 -5.14 -6.42
C GLY A 91 -5.03 -6.25 -5.43
N PRO A 92 -4.35 -5.90 -4.31
CA PRO A 92 -3.95 -6.91 -3.33
C PRO A 92 -5.20 -7.57 -2.75
N SER A 93 -5.19 -8.89 -2.54
CA SER A 93 -6.28 -9.57 -1.84
C SER A 93 -6.59 -8.95 -0.48
N ASP A 94 -5.58 -8.40 0.21
CA ASP A 94 -5.73 -7.72 1.50
C ASP A 94 -6.72 -6.54 1.43
N CYS A 95 -6.84 -5.89 0.28
CA CYS A 95 -7.77 -4.77 0.07
C CYS A 95 -9.22 -5.19 -0.18
N ALA A 96 -9.45 -6.47 -0.46
CA ALA A 96 -10.78 -7.04 -0.59
C ALA A 96 -11.29 -7.62 0.75
N ARG A 97 -10.47 -7.58 1.80
CA ARG A 97 -10.79 -8.15 3.11
C ARG A 97 -11.71 -7.23 3.92
N GLY A 98 -12.68 -7.84 4.59
CA GLY A 98 -13.55 -7.18 5.56
C GLY A 98 -13.20 -7.49 7.02
N ASP A 99 -12.23 -8.37 7.26
CA ASP A 99 -11.87 -8.87 8.59
C ASP A 99 -10.60 -8.22 9.16
N ILE A 100 -10.08 -7.15 8.55
CA ILE A 100 -8.90 -6.40 9.01
C ILE A 100 -9.28 -4.99 9.48
N HIS A 101 -8.35 -4.24 10.08
CA HIS A 101 -8.64 -2.91 10.66
C HIS A 101 -9.04 -1.88 9.60
N LEU A 102 -8.45 -1.96 8.42
CA LEU A 102 -8.76 -1.07 7.31
C LEU A 102 -8.45 -1.76 5.99
N ALA A 103 -9.36 -1.69 5.03
CA ALA A 103 -9.13 -2.05 3.64
C ALA A 103 -9.74 -0.94 2.77
N HIS A 104 -8.91 -0.23 2.01
CA HIS A 104 -9.37 0.92 1.25
C HIS A 104 -8.73 1.01 -0.13
N VAL A 105 -9.55 0.74 -1.14
CA VAL A 105 -9.24 0.99 -2.55
C VAL A 105 -9.63 2.43 -2.89
N ALA A 106 -8.66 3.28 -3.17
CA ALA A 106 -8.91 4.66 -3.58
C ALA A 106 -9.39 4.71 -5.04
N TYR A 107 -8.72 3.95 -5.91
CA TYR A 107 -9.13 3.70 -7.29
C TYR A 107 -8.47 2.40 -7.78
N ASP A 108 -9.12 1.74 -8.72
CA ASP A 108 -8.64 0.51 -9.36
C ASP A 108 -9.17 0.49 -10.80
N THR A 109 -8.29 0.80 -11.77
CA THR A 109 -8.59 0.85 -13.21
C THR A 109 -7.62 -0.07 -13.96
N ASP A 110 -7.83 -0.30 -15.25
CA ASP A 110 -6.92 -1.14 -16.04
C ASP A 110 -5.50 -0.55 -16.12
N SER A 111 -5.36 0.78 -16.07
CA SER A 111 -4.08 1.48 -16.14
C SER A 111 -3.46 1.72 -14.77
N ASP A 112 -4.26 2.11 -13.77
CA ASP A 112 -3.75 2.65 -12.52
C ASP A 112 -4.52 2.09 -11.33
N GLY A 113 -3.87 2.05 -10.17
CA GLY A 113 -4.51 1.55 -8.96
C GLY A 113 -3.82 2.05 -7.72
N LEU A 114 -4.61 2.29 -6.68
CA LEU A 114 -4.12 2.69 -5.37
C LEU A 114 -4.96 2.04 -4.31
N CYS A 115 -4.31 1.21 -3.50
CA CYS A 115 -4.92 0.64 -2.32
C CYS A 115 -4.03 0.81 -1.10
N LEU A 116 -4.66 0.96 0.07
CA LEU A 116 -4.01 0.82 1.36
C LEU A 116 -4.81 -0.13 2.26
N PHE A 117 -4.14 -0.77 3.20
CA PHE A 117 -4.78 -1.55 4.25
C PHE A 117 -4.01 -1.45 5.57
N ILE A 118 -4.71 -1.77 6.66
CA ILE A 118 -4.14 -1.94 7.99
C ILE A 118 -4.57 -3.29 8.53
N ASN A 119 -3.58 -4.09 8.91
CA ASN A 119 -3.77 -5.41 9.51
C ASN A 119 -2.85 -5.57 10.73
N HIS A 120 -3.06 -6.61 11.52
CA HIS A 120 -2.02 -7.14 12.40
C HIS A 120 -1.48 -8.44 11.80
N VAL A 121 -0.19 -8.68 12.02
CA VAL A 121 0.50 -9.91 11.60
C VAL A 121 1.11 -10.54 12.83
N VAL A 122 1.00 -11.86 12.93
CA VAL A 122 1.64 -12.66 13.98
C VAL A 122 2.70 -13.51 13.31
N LEU A 123 3.97 -13.28 13.64
CA LEU A 123 5.06 -14.13 13.19
C LEU A 123 4.83 -15.56 13.69
N SER A 124 5.06 -16.52 12.81
CA SER A 124 5.02 -17.93 13.12
C SER A 124 6.19 -18.62 12.43
N GLU A 125 6.79 -19.60 13.10
CA GLU A 125 7.83 -20.43 12.49
C GLU A 125 7.28 -21.25 11.31
N ASP A 126 5.98 -21.55 11.31
CA ASP A 126 5.30 -22.28 10.24
C ASP A 126 5.08 -21.44 8.97
N VAL A 127 5.25 -20.11 9.06
CA VAL A 127 5.12 -19.20 7.93
C VAL A 127 6.48 -18.60 7.62
N ALA A 128 7.17 -19.17 6.64
CA ALA A 128 8.48 -18.70 6.21
C ALA A 128 8.49 -17.22 5.76
N GLY A 129 7.38 -16.78 5.15
CA GLY A 129 7.27 -15.45 4.53
C GLY A 129 8.01 -15.36 3.19
N PRO A 130 8.14 -14.15 2.61
CA PRO A 130 8.83 -13.95 1.34
C PRO A 130 10.35 -14.18 1.48
N PRO A 131 11.08 -14.54 0.42
CA PRO A 131 12.53 -14.78 0.47
C PRO A 131 13.33 -13.61 1.06
N VAL A 132 12.92 -12.36 0.78
CA VAL A 132 13.54 -11.16 1.34
C VAL A 132 13.43 -11.10 2.88
N TRP A 133 12.35 -11.65 3.45
CA TRP A 133 12.14 -11.68 4.88
C TRP A 133 13.01 -12.73 5.56
N LEU A 134 13.21 -13.88 4.91
CA LEU A 134 14.16 -14.90 5.41
C LEU A 134 15.57 -14.31 5.52
N ALA A 135 16.04 -13.64 4.46
CA ALA A 135 17.33 -12.94 4.48
C ALA A 135 17.38 -11.82 5.56
N ALA A 136 16.28 -11.09 5.74
CA ALA A 136 16.16 -10.09 6.80
C ALA A 136 16.29 -10.70 8.19
N ARG A 137 15.63 -11.83 8.47
CA ARG A 137 15.70 -12.52 9.75
C ARG A 137 17.12 -12.98 10.08
N GLU A 138 17.84 -13.54 9.10
CA GLU A 138 19.23 -13.94 9.27
C GLU A 138 20.11 -12.74 9.64
N THR A 139 19.97 -11.63 8.92
CA THR A 139 20.72 -10.40 9.20
C THR A 139 20.37 -9.82 10.57
N LEU A 140 19.10 -9.75 10.93
CA LEU A 140 18.64 -9.26 12.23
C LEU A 140 19.14 -10.13 13.39
N ALA A 141 19.15 -11.46 13.22
CA ALA A 141 19.71 -12.38 14.20
C ALA A 141 21.22 -12.20 14.35
N ALA A 142 21.96 -12.01 13.26
CA ALA A 142 23.40 -11.73 13.30
C ALA A 142 23.74 -10.41 14.01
N LEU A 143 22.83 -9.44 13.96
CA LEU A 143 22.94 -8.16 14.70
C LEU A 143 22.53 -8.27 16.17
N GLY A 144 22.02 -9.43 16.62
CA GLY A 144 21.45 -9.61 17.96
C GLY A 144 20.19 -8.78 18.20
N ALA A 145 19.50 -8.37 17.12
CA ALA A 145 18.29 -7.56 17.22
C ALA A 145 17.07 -8.41 17.58
N VAL A 146 16.32 -7.99 18.60
CA VAL A 146 15.11 -8.68 19.03
C VAL A 146 13.95 -8.32 18.09
N VAL A 147 13.35 -9.33 17.46
CA VAL A 147 12.18 -9.20 16.60
C VAL A 147 10.93 -9.58 17.40
N THR A 148 9.89 -8.75 17.37
CA THR A 148 8.64 -9.02 18.09
C THR A 148 7.75 -9.98 17.32
N ASP A 149 6.90 -10.74 18.02
CA ASP A 149 6.00 -11.70 17.37
C ASP A 149 4.79 -11.03 16.72
N THR A 150 4.35 -9.88 17.24
CA THR A 150 3.17 -9.16 16.71
C THR A 150 3.58 -7.84 16.09
N TRP A 151 3.00 -7.56 14.93
CA TRP A 151 3.22 -6.33 14.16
C TRP A 151 1.89 -5.72 13.73
N LEU A 152 1.82 -4.39 13.70
CA LEU A 152 0.80 -3.67 12.96
C LEU A 152 1.34 -3.37 11.56
N ALA A 153 0.70 -3.97 10.55
CA ALA A 153 1.10 -3.87 9.16
C ALA A 153 0.25 -2.80 8.45
N VAL A 154 0.92 -1.85 7.81
CA VAL A 154 0.33 -0.94 6.83
C VAL A 154 0.86 -1.31 5.46
N GLY A 155 -0.02 -1.82 4.60
CA GLY A 155 0.30 -2.07 3.21
C GLY A 155 -0.20 -0.95 2.33
N ILE A 156 0.64 -0.49 1.40
CA ILE A 156 0.26 0.47 0.35
C ILE A 156 0.74 -0.10 -0.98
N ARG A 157 -0.22 -0.28 -1.90
CA ARG A 157 0.06 -0.68 -3.29
C ARG A 157 -0.38 0.44 -4.21
N ALA A 158 0.57 1.02 -4.93
CA ALA A 158 0.35 2.02 -5.96
C ALA A 158 0.86 1.50 -7.31
N ARG A 159 0.07 1.64 -8.36
CA ARG A 159 0.43 1.21 -9.71
C ARG A 159 -0.02 2.21 -10.77
N THR A 160 0.76 2.25 -11.84
CA THR A 160 0.43 2.83 -13.13
C THR A 160 0.60 1.81 -14.24
N SER A 161 0.36 2.22 -15.48
CA SER A 161 0.55 1.36 -16.66
C SER A 161 1.99 0.83 -16.83
N ARG A 162 2.98 1.43 -16.15
CA ARG A 162 4.40 1.08 -16.29
C ARG A 162 5.08 0.69 -14.98
N HIS A 163 4.61 1.22 -13.86
CA HIS A 163 5.30 1.12 -12.58
C HIS A 163 4.36 0.63 -11.49
N ALA A 164 4.92 -0.12 -10.54
CA ALA A 164 4.23 -0.57 -9.35
C ALA A 164 5.18 -0.46 -8.15
N ILE A 165 4.64 0.04 -7.05
CA ILE A 165 5.21 -0.05 -5.70
C ILE A 165 4.21 -0.82 -4.85
N ASP A 166 4.69 -1.85 -4.17
CA ASP A 166 3.98 -2.55 -3.11
C ASP A 166 4.87 -2.51 -1.87
N VAL A 167 4.53 -1.64 -0.92
CA VAL A 167 5.29 -1.45 0.31
C VAL A 167 4.44 -1.87 1.50
N ARG A 168 5.05 -2.66 2.38
CA ARG A 168 4.48 -3.04 3.67
C ARG A 168 5.36 -2.54 4.79
N TYR A 169 4.81 -1.66 5.61
CA TYR A 169 5.41 -1.18 6.84
C TYR A 169 4.86 -1.99 8.00
N TYR A 170 5.74 -2.62 8.76
CA TYR A 170 5.41 -3.35 9.97
C TYR A 170 5.93 -2.53 11.14
N PHE A 171 5.04 -2.12 12.03
CA PHE A 171 5.40 -1.39 13.24
C PHE A 171 5.18 -2.24 14.48
N ALA A 172 6.18 -2.26 15.36
CA ALA A 172 6.01 -2.85 16.67
C ALA A 172 4.89 -2.07 17.38
N PRO A 173 3.85 -2.76 17.89
CA PRO A 173 2.75 -2.07 18.55
C PRO A 173 3.23 -1.29 19.79
N PRO A 174 2.62 -0.16 20.19
CA PRO A 174 3.15 0.67 21.30
C PRO A 174 3.39 -0.07 22.63
N ASP A 175 2.69 -1.17 22.85
CA ASP A 175 2.75 -2.00 24.04
C ASP A 175 3.67 -3.24 23.90
N PHE A 176 4.39 -3.41 22.78
CA PHE A 176 5.08 -4.65 22.42
C PHE A 176 6.03 -5.17 23.50
N ARG A 177 6.67 -4.27 24.26
CA ARG A 177 7.61 -4.61 25.34
C ARG A 177 6.93 -5.23 26.57
N SER A 178 5.61 -5.04 26.69
CA SER A 178 4.78 -5.53 27.80
C SER A 178 3.80 -6.63 27.38
N ALA A 179 3.68 -6.87 26.08
CA ALA A 179 2.72 -7.82 25.53
C ALA A 179 3.22 -9.26 25.72
N LEU A 180 2.31 -10.16 26.13
CA LEU A 180 2.56 -11.59 26.08
C LEU A 180 2.51 -12.08 24.63
N PRO A 181 3.29 -13.12 24.27
CA PRO A 181 3.21 -13.76 22.96
C PRO A 181 1.79 -14.25 22.67
N ALA A 182 1.26 -13.90 21.50
CA ALA A 182 -0.04 -14.41 21.05
C ALA A 182 0.14 -15.76 20.35
N ARG A 183 -0.80 -16.69 20.55
CA ARG A 183 -0.75 -18.02 19.92
C ARG A 183 -1.40 -18.09 18.53
N GLY A 184 -2.17 -17.07 18.14
CA GLY A 184 -2.91 -17.08 16.88
C GLY A 184 -3.36 -15.69 16.45
N TRP A 185 -3.75 -15.56 15.19
CA TRP A 185 -4.12 -14.30 14.58
C TRP A 185 -5.44 -13.74 15.16
N SER A 186 -6.50 -14.54 15.21
CA SER A 186 -7.83 -14.11 15.69
C SER A 186 -7.85 -13.75 17.18
N ASP A 187 -7.09 -14.48 17.99
CA ASP A 187 -6.96 -14.28 19.43
C ASP A 187 -5.93 -13.23 19.84
N ASN A 188 -5.20 -12.66 18.88
CA ASN A 188 -4.25 -11.60 19.16
C ASN A 188 -4.99 -10.37 19.71
N ARG A 189 -4.42 -9.69 20.72
CA ARG A 189 -4.98 -8.43 21.25
C ARG A 189 -5.15 -7.35 20.17
N TRP A 190 -4.35 -7.39 19.13
CA TRP A 190 -4.42 -6.50 17.99
C TRP A 190 -5.37 -6.98 16.90
N SER A 191 -6.16 -8.05 17.10
CA SER A 191 -7.25 -8.38 16.19
C SER A 191 -8.34 -7.31 16.19
N PRO A 192 -9.07 -7.10 15.07
CA PRO A 192 -10.04 -6.00 14.98
C PRO A 192 -11.05 -5.97 16.10
N ALA A 193 -11.68 -7.11 16.43
CA ALA A 193 -12.65 -7.17 17.52
C ALA A 193 -12.03 -6.76 18.88
N ARG A 194 -10.82 -7.22 19.19
CA ARG A 194 -10.15 -6.95 20.47
C ARG A 194 -9.56 -5.55 20.54
N ALA A 195 -9.01 -5.04 19.45
CA ALA A 195 -8.52 -3.68 19.35
C ALA A 195 -9.67 -2.66 19.44
N GLN A 196 -10.82 -2.96 18.83
CA GLN A 196 -12.01 -2.11 18.93
C GLN A 196 -12.57 -2.10 20.34
N ALA A 197 -12.51 -3.20 21.09
CA ALA A 197 -12.98 -3.26 22.48
C ALA A 197 -12.13 -2.41 23.47
N ASP A 198 -10.95 -1.95 23.08
CA ASP A 198 -9.97 -1.29 23.94
C ASP A 198 -9.65 0.13 23.44
N ALA A 199 -9.79 1.12 24.30
CA ALA A 199 -9.70 2.53 23.89
C ALA A 199 -8.31 2.91 23.37
N ASP A 200 -7.24 2.41 23.98
CA ASP A 200 -5.85 2.75 23.63
C ASP A 200 -5.43 2.07 22.32
N ARG A 201 -5.81 0.81 22.14
CA ARG A 201 -5.58 0.08 20.87
C ARG A 201 -6.38 0.72 19.74
N ARG A 202 -7.65 1.05 19.97
CA ARG A 202 -8.49 1.76 19.00
C ARG A 202 -7.87 3.10 18.60
N ALA A 203 -7.37 3.87 19.58
CA ALA A 203 -6.68 5.13 19.32
C ALA A 203 -5.39 4.93 18.50
N SER A 204 -4.63 3.88 18.78
CA SER A 204 -3.41 3.52 18.03
C SER A 204 -3.72 3.15 16.58
N ILE A 205 -4.77 2.34 16.35
CA ILE A 205 -5.22 1.99 14.99
C ILE A 205 -5.69 3.23 14.22
N ARG A 206 -6.47 4.13 14.85
CA ARG A 206 -6.86 5.41 14.21
C ARG A 206 -5.66 6.26 13.84
N ARG A 207 -4.68 6.40 14.74
CA ARG A 207 -3.44 7.14 14.47
C ARG A 207 -2.69 6.53 13.28
N LEU A 208 -2.61 5.20 13.24
CA LEU A 208 -1.99 4.48 12.12
C LEU A 208 -2.78 4.66 10.81
N GLY A 209 -4.11 4.77 10.88
CA GLY A 209 -4.98 5.14 9.76
C GLY A 209 -4.63 6.50 9.15
N VAL A 210 -4.48 7.52 10.00
CA VAL A 210 -4.07 8.86 9.55
C VAL A 210 -2.66 8.83 8.96
N TRP A 211 -1.73 8.13 9.62
CA TRP A 211 -0.37 7.95 9.12
C TRP A 211 -0.35 7.25 7.74
N ALA A 212 -1.14 6.20 7.57
CA ALA A 212 -1.25 5.45 6.32
C ALA A 212 -1.76 6.33 5.16
N LEU A 213 -2.70 7.23 5.42
CA LEU A 213 -3.17 8.19 4.42
C LEU A 213 -2.07 9.17 3.98
N TRP A 214 -1.23 9.63 4.92
CA TRP A 214 -0.07 10.47 4.60
C TRP A 214 0.96 9.70 3.78
N ALA A 215 1.37 8.52 4.27
CA ALA A 215 2.34 7.66 3.59
C ALA A 215 1.87 7.27 2.19
N ARG A 216 0.56 7.06 1.99
CA ARG A 216 -0.04 6.78 0.68
C ARG A 216 0.21 7.90 -0.32
N GLU A 217 -0.04 9.15 0.05
CA GLU A 217 0.23 10.29 -0.83
C GLU A 217 1.70 10.33 -1.25
N ALA A 218 2.61 10.08 -0.31
CA ALA A 218 4.05 10.06 -0.58
C ALA A 218 4.50 8.87 -1.45
N VAL A 219 3.91 7.68 -1.28
CA VAL A 219 4.16 6.52 -2.15
C VAL A 219 3.69 6.79 -3.58
N GLU A 220 2.53 7.43 -3.75
CA GLU A 220 2.02 7.77 -5.08
C GLU A 220 2.93 8.77 -5.80
N LEU A 221 3.45 9.78 -5.08
CA LEU A 221 4.45 10.69 -5.61
C LEU A 221 5.77 9.96 -5.94
N GLY A 222 6.20 9.05 -5.07
CA GLY A 222 7.41 8.26 -5.27
C GLY A 222 7.37 7.33 -6.49
N LEU A 223 6.17 6.88 -6.87
CA LEU A 223 5.93 6.15 -8.13
C LEU A 223 6.21 7.00 -9.37
N ARG A 224 6.11 8.33 -9.24
CA ARG A 224 6.38 9.33 -10.28
C ARG A 224 7.83 9.84 -10.22
N GLY A 225 8.64 9.34 -9.29
CA GLY A 225 10.05 9.69 -9.14
C GLY A 225 10.31 10.93 -8.28
N GLU A 226 9.32 11.43 -7.54
CA GLU A 226 9.45 12.64 -6.74
C GLU A 226 8.86 12.42 -5.35
N ILE A 227 9.58 12.78 -4.28
CA ILE A 227 8.99 12.89 -2.94
C ILE A 227 9.57 14.16 -2.31
N PRO A 228 8.82 15.27 -2.28
CA PRO A 228 9.29 16.47 -1.62
C PRO A 228 9.35 16.25 -0.10
N GLU A 229 10.25 16.94 0.60
CA GLU A 229 10.50 16.72 2.03
C GLU A 229 9.24 16.89 2.88
N GLU A 230 8.38 17.87 2.55
CA GLU A 230 7.12 18.10 3.24
C GLU A 230 6.08 16.99 3.04
N ALA A 231 6.26 16.12 2.04
CA ALA A 231 5.40 14.97 1.82
C ALA A 231 5.81 13.78 2.69
N LEU A 232 7.00 13.79 3.31
CA LEU A 232 7.44 12.69 4.14
C LEU A 232 6.53 12.53 5.37
N PRO A 233 6.01 11.32 5.62
CA PRO A 233 5.16 11.10 6.78
C PRO A 233 6.00 11.18 8.07
N PRO A 234 5.44 11.66 9.19
CA PRO A 234 6.11 11.61 10.49
C PRO A 234 6.24 10.15 10.99
N ALA A 235 6.78 9.93 12.20
CA ALA A 235 6.70 8.58 12.77
C ALA A 235 5.23 8.26 13.11
N PRO A 236 4.78 7.01 12.95
CA PRO A 236 3.37 6.64 13.17
C PRO A 236 2.90 6.83 14.61
N TRP A 237 3.84 6.91 15.55
CA TRP A 237 3.59 7.06 16.98
C TRP A 237 3.86 8.49 17.50
N ASP A 238 4.17 9.44 16.62
CA ASP A 238 4.46 10.84 16.99
C ASP A 238 3.22 11.60 17.45
N GLY A 239 2.84 11.39 18.71
CA GLY A 239 1.85 12.18 19.43
C GLY A 239 0.40 12.02 18.93
N PRO A 240 -0.56 12.64 19.63
CA PRO A 240 -1.97 12.63 19.24
C PRO A 240 -2.26 13.48 17.97
N ASP A 241 -1.35 14.39 17.59
CA ASP A 241 -1.65 15.48 16.65
C ASP A 241 -1.32 15.18 15.18
N ILE A 242 -1.03 13.93 14.80
CA ILE A 242 -0.72 13.58 13.39
C ILE A 242 -1.85 14.01 12.45
N ALA A 243 -3.11 13.89 12.87
CA ALA A 243 -4.26 14.34 12.08
C ALA A 243 -4.25 15.86 11.86
N ALA A 244 -4.04 16.63 12.93
CA ALA A 244 -3.96 18.09 12.84
C ALA A 244 -2.82 18.55 11.93
N ARG A 245 -1.65 17.88 12.01
CA ARG A 245 -0.50 18.15 11.12
C ARG A 245 -0.81 17.86 9.66
N LEU A 246 -1.49 16.75 9.35
CA LEU A 246 -1.88 16.44 7.97
C LEU A 246 -2.95 17.41 7.45
N VAL A 247 -3.90 17.83 8.28
CA VAL A 247 -4.85 18.89 7.92
C VAL A 247 -4.11 20.19 7.62
N ALA A 248 -3.20 20.62 8.49
CA ALA A 248 -2.40 21.83 8.29
C ALA A 248 -1.58 21.78 6.99
N LEU A 249 -0.96 20.64 6.68
CA LEU A 249 -0.26 20.42 5.41
C LEU A 249 -1.19 20.62 4.21
N ARG A 250 -2.39 20.02 4.25
CA ARG A 250 -3.36 20.12 3.15
C ARG A 250 -3.93 21.53 3.02
N VAL A 251 -4.22 22.22 4.11
CA VAL A 251 -4.62 23.63 4.11
C VAL A 251 -3.51 24.49 3.49
N GLY A 252 -2.25 24.27 3.86
CA GLY A 252 -1.11 24.97 3.24
C GLY A 252 -1.00 24.72 1.73
N LYS A 253 -1.34 23.52 1.24
CA LYS A 253 -1.47 23.26 -0.21
C LYS A 253 -2.59 24.09 -0.83
N LEU A 254 -3.76 24.19 -0.20
CA LEU A 254 -4.87 25.02 -0.67
C LEU A 254 -4.52 26.52 -0.69
N ASP A 255 -3.80 27.00 0.33
CA ASP A 255 -3.35 28.38 0.40
C ASP A 255 -2.46 28.72 -0.81
N ARG A 256 -1.56 27.81 -1.20
CA ARG A 256 -0.71 27.99 -2.39
C ARG A 256 -1.52 28.01 -3.69
N LEU A 257 -2.54 27.16 -3.82
CA LEU A 257 -3.42 27.16 -5.00
C LEU A 257 -4.22 28.47 -5.11
N LEU A 258 -4.71 28.98 -3.98
CA LEU A 258 -5.42 30.27 -3.92
C LEU A 258 -4.48 31.43 -4.28
N ALA A 259 -3.28 31.47 -3.69
CA ALA A 259 -2.28 32.49 -3.95
C ALA A 259 -1.81 32.49 -5.42
N ALA A 260 -1.76 31.33 -6.06
CA ALA A 260 -1.46 31.18 -7.48
C ALA A 260 -2.65 31.50 -8.41
N GLY A 261 -3.83 31.83 -7.87
CA GLY A 261 -5.04 32.08 -8.65
C GLY A 261 -5.62 30.84 -9.34
N GLN A 262 -5.22 29.63 -8.94
CA GLN A 262 -5.69 28.38 -9.53
C GLN A 262 -7.06 27.95 -9.01
N ILE A 263 -7.47 28.47 -7.84
CA ILE A 263 -8.81 28.29 -7.26
C ILE A 263 -9.37 29.63 -6.80
N GLY A 264 -10.69 29.79 -6.85
CA GLY A 264 -11.37 30.99 -6.34
C GLY A 264 -11.61 30.93 -4.81
N GLU A 265 -11.81 32.09 -4.18
CA GLU A 265 -12.04 32.20 -2.73
C GLU A 265 -13.22 31.37 -2.21
N GLY A 266 -14.29 31.24 -3.00
CA GLY A 266 -15.46 30.44 -2.64
C GLY A 266 -15.14 28.94 -2.56
N GLU A 267 -14.37 28.43 -3.52
CA GLU A 267 -13.89 27.05 -3.53
C GLU A 267 -12.90 26.80 -2.39
N TYR A 268 -11.94 27.71 -2.19
CA TYR A 268 -11.00 27.65 -1.09
C TYR A 268 -11.72 27.52 0.26
N ARG A 269 -12.69 28.41 0.56
CA ARG A 269 -13.44 28.36 1.82
C ARG A 269 -14.20 27.06 2.02
N ARG A 270 -14.79 26.51 0.95
CA ARG A 270 -15.50 25.23 0.98
C ARG A 270 -14.54 24.07 1.28
N GLN A 271 -13.43 23.97 0.55
CA GLN A 271 -12.47 22.86 0.71
C GLN A 271 -11.75 22.93 2.06
N ARG A 272 -11.36 24.13 2.51
CA ARG A 272 -10.76 24.33 3.83
C ARG A 272 -11.69 23.91 4.96
N ARG A 273 -12.96 24.35 4.91
CA ARG A 273 -13.98 23.93 5.87
C ARG A 273 -14.15 22.42 5.87
N GLN A 274 -14.19 21.79 4.69
CA GLN A 274 -14.29 20.34 4.60
C GLN A 274 -13.09 19.63 5.25
N LEU A 275 -11.86 20.14 5.10
CA LEU A 275 -10.68 19.59 5.75
C LEU A 275 -10.69 19.78 7.28
N GLU A 276 -11.20 20.91 7.76
CA GLU A 276 -11.26 21.25 9.19
C GLU A 276 -12.42 20.54 9.92
N GLU A 277 -13.59 20.41 9.29
CA GLU A 277 -14.81 19.85 9.90
C GLU A 277 -14.88 18.32 9.81
N VAL A 278 -14.57 17.74 8.65
CA VAL A 278 -14.65 16.27 8.45
C VAL A 278 -13.50 15.57 9.18
N GLY A 279 -12.43 16.33 9.48
CA GLY A 279 -11.19 15.77 9.97
C GLY A 279 -10.62 14.73 9.01
N ILE A 280 -9.66 13.96 9.50
CA ILE A 280 -9.14 12.80 8.77
C ILE A 280 -9.67 11.58 9.48
N ASP A 281 -10.96 11.35 9.32
CA ASP A 281 -11.55 10.07 9.69
C ASP A 281 -11.65 9.18 8.43
N PRO A 282 -10.71 8.23 8.26
CA PRO A 282 -10.78 7.28 7.15
C PRO A 282 -12.11 6.50 7.15
N GLU A 283 -12.73 6.27 8.31
CA GLU A 283 -14.02 5.60 8.44
C GLU A 283 -15.20 6.55 8.15
N ALA A 284 -15.17 7.82 8.59
CA ALA A 284 -16.26 8.76 8.28
C ALA A 284 -16.32 9.15 6.80
N SER A 285 -15.20 9.07 6.08
CA SER A 285 -15.20 9.19 4.61
C SER A 285 -15.84 7.98 3.91
N ALA A 286 -16.17 6.93 4.68
CA ALA A 286 -16.88 5.76 4.21
C ALA A 286 -18.39 5.86 4.45
N LEU A 287 -19.06 6.60 3.56
CA LEU A 287 -20.25 5.99 2.97
C LEU A 287 -19.86 4.55 2.58
N PRO A 288 -20.61 3.52 3.02
CA PRO A 288 -20.39 2.13 2.65
C PRO A 288 -20.04 2.04 1.16
N LEU A 289 -19.11 1.17 0.77
CA LEU A 289 -18.65 1.06 -0.64
C LEU A 289 -19.83 0.91 -1.61
N TRP A 290 -20.90 0.22 -1.19
CA TRP A 290 -22.14 0.10 -1.96
C TRP A 290 -22.86 1.45 -2.14
N GLN A 291 -22.91 2.32 -1.14
CA GLN A 291 -23.51 3.65 -1.27
C GLN A 291 -22.68 4.57 -2.17
N ARG A 292 -21.35 4.54 -2.09
CA ARG A 292 -20.49 5.28 -3.02
C ARG A 292 -20.59 4.74 -4.43
N GLY A 293 -20.67 3.42 -4.58
CA GLY A 293 -20.92 2.75 -5.84
C GLY A 293 -22.25 3.18 -6.46
N ILE A 294 -23.33 3.17 -5.68
CA ILE A 294 -24.66 3.64 -6.10
C ILE A 294 -24.60 5.13 -6.47
N TRP A 295 -23.99 5.98 -5.65
CA TRP A 295 -23.92 7.41 -5.92
C TRP A 295 -23.13 7.71 -7.18
N LYS A 296 -21.96 7.06 -7.36
CA LYS A 296 -21.14 7.20 -8.57
C LYS A 296 -21.85 6.65 -9.81
N TRP A 297 -22.55 5.52 -9.67
CA TRP A 297 -23.35 4.94 -10.75
C TRP A 297 -24.50 5.86 -11.15
N LEU A 298 -25.25 6.39 -10.17
CA LEU A 298 -26.32 7.36 -10.40
C LEU A 298 -25.79 8.65 -11.03
N SER A 299 -24.70 9.22 -10.50
CA SER A 299 -24.15 10.48 -11.02
C SER A 299 -23.60 10.33 -12.44
N HIS A 300 -22.90 9.22 -12.74
CA HIS A 300 -22.44 8.95 -14.10
C HIS A 300 -23.60 8.63 -15.04
N GLY A 301 -24.58 7.84 -14.60
CA GLY A 301 -25.77 7.53 -15.39
C GLY A 301 -26.56 8.80 -15.74
N VAL A 302 -26.76 9.70 -14.78
CA VAL A 302 -27.44 10.99 -15.03
C VAL A 302 -26.65 11.89 -15.99
N ALA A 303 -25.33 12.00 -15.80
CA ALA A 303 -24.50 12.82 -16.69
C ALA A 303 -24.45 12.25 -18.12
N SER A 304 -24.23 10.94 -18.26
CA SER A 304 -24.25 10.21 -19.54
C SER A 304 -25.60 10.33 -20.23
N ALA A 305 -26.69 10.16 -19.48
CA ALA A 305 -28.04 10.29 -20.02
C ALA A 305 -28.31 11.72 -20.50
N ALA A 306 -27.90 12.73 -19.73
CA ALA A 306 -28.07 14.13 -20.12
C ALA A 306 -27.28 14.47 -21.40
N GLU A 307 -26.03 13.99 -21.51
CA GLU A 307 -25.21 14.16 -22.72
C GLU A 307 -25.84 13.45 -23.93
N SER A 308 -26.23 12.19 -23.76
CA SER A 308 -26.84 11.38 -24.81
C SER A 308 -28.18 11.96 -25.28
N LEU A 309 -29.01 12.46 -24.35
CA LEU A 309 -30.25 13.16 -24.67
C LEU A 309 -29.98 14.49 -25.38
N GLY A 310 -28.93 15.22 -25.01
CA GLY A 310 -28.52 16.43 -25.71
C GLY A 310 -28.12 16.17 -27.16
N VAL A 311 -27.26 15.17 -27.39
CA VAL A 311 -26.82 14.76 -28.73
C VAL A 311 -28.00 14.22 -29.55
N ALA A 312 -28.80 13.32 -28.98
CA ALA A 312 -29.96 12.76 -29.66
C ALA A 312 -30.99 13.85 -30.00
N TYR A 313 -31.22 14.84 -29.14
CA TYR A 313 -32.11 15.95 -29.41
C TYR A 313 -31.61 16.81 -30.58
N LEU A 314 -30.30 17.08 -30.63
CA LEU A 314 -29.69 17.83 -31.74
C LEU A 314 -29.83 17.10 -33.09
N VAL A 315 -29.76 15.76 -33.09
CA VAL A 315 -29.85 14.95 -34.31
C VAL A 315 -31.31 14.72 -34.73
N ILE A 316 -32.18 14.37 -33.80
CA ILE A 316 -33.57 13.99 -34.07
C ILE A 316 -34.46 15.23 -34.19
N GLY A 317 -34.12 16.32 -33.50
CA GLY A 317 -34.90 17.56 -33.47
C GLY A 317 -36.24 17.45 -32.74
N SER A 318 -36.48 16.35 -32.00
CA SER A 318 -37.73 16.10 -31.28
C SER A 318 -37.47 15.46 -29.92
N LEU A 319 -38.18 15.98 -28.90
CA LEU A 319 -38.01 15.58 -27.51
C LEU A 319 -38.48 14.13 -27.25
N TRP A 320 -39.63 13.73 -27.81
CA TRP A 320 -40.23 12.43 -27.49
C TRP A 320 -39.44 11.22 -28.02
N PRO A 321 -38.97 11.20 -29.29
CA PRO A 321 -38.14 10.10 -29.76
C PRO A 321 -36.75 10.10 -29.10
N THR A 322 -36.24 11.28 -28.72
CA THR A 322 -34.99 11.41 -27.95
C THR A 322 -35.11 10.79 -26.56
N LEU A 323 -36.18 11.09 -25.82
CA LEU A 323 -36.46 10.49 -24.52
C LEU A 323 -36.66 8.97 -24.64
N GLY A 324 -37.37 8.52 -25.69
CA GLY A 324 -37.55 7.10 -25.98
C GLY A 324 -36.23 6.37 -26.25
N PHE A 325 -35.36 6.97 -27.07
CA PHE A 325 -34.04 6.42 -27.40
C PHE A 325 -33.11 6.41 -26.18
N GLY A 326 -33.11 7.49 -25.39
CA GLY A 326 -32.35 7.58 -24.15
C GLY A 326 -32.78 6.55 -23.11
N ALA A 327 -34.09 6.38 -22.90
CA ALA A 327 -34.61 5.36 -21.98
C ALA A 327 -34.26 3.94 -22.41
N LEU A 328 -34.21 3.68 -23.72
CA LEU A 328 -33.89 2.36 -24.27
C LEU A 328 -32.38 2.07 -24.15
N LEU A 329 -31.51 3.04 -24.44
CA LEU A 329 -30.06 2.90 -24.27
C LEU A 329 -29.63 2.83 -22.81
N GLU A 330 -30.09 3.76 -21.96
CA GLU A 330 -29.71 3.80 -20.54
C GLU A 330 -30.39 2.68 -19.74
N GLY A 331 -31.55 2.18 -20.18
CA GLY A 331 -32.19 1.00 -19.59
C GLY A 331 -31.52 -0.31 -19.99
N ALA A 332 -31.11 -0.44 -21.25
CA ALA A 332 -30.54 -1.68 -21.78
C ALA A 332 -29.02 -1.80 -21.60
N ALA A 333 -28.27 -0.70 -21.61
CA ALA A 333 -26.80 -0.74 -21.53
C ALA A 333 -26.27 -1.28 -20.19
N PRO A 334 -26.82 -0.91 -19.01
CA PRO A 334 -26.39 -1.49 -17.74
C PRO A 334 -26.69 -2.99 -17.68
N VAL A 335 -27.88 -3.40 -18.15
CA VAL A 335 -28.28 -4.82 -18.23
C VAL A 335 -27.36 -5.57 -19.20
N GLY A 336 -27.05 -5.00 -20.37
CA GLY A 336 -26.13 -5.57 -21.33
C GLY A 336 -24.72 -5.70 -20.79
N SER A 337 -24.19 -4.67 -20.12
CA SER A 337 -22.86 -4.71 -19.51
C SER A 337 -22.78 -5.67 -18.31
N TYR A 338 -23.85 -5.78 -17.52
CA TYR A 338 -23.97 -6.72 -16.41
C TYR A 338 -24.08 -8.16 -16.91
N LEU A 339 -24.91 -8.41 -17.91
CA LEU A 339 -25.02 -9.71 -18.57
C LEU A 339 -23.71 -10.08 -19.27
N GLN A 340 -23.04 -9.14 -19.92
CA GLN A 340 -21.73 -9.36 -20.51
C GLN A 340 -20.70 -9.71 -19.43
N ARG A 341 -20.72 -9.02 -18.28
CA ARG A 341 -19.84 -9.37 -17.15
C ARG A 341 -20.19 -10.72 -16.56
N LEU A 342 -21.46 -11.06 -16.34
CA LEU A 342 -21.87 -12.35 -15.77
C LEU A 342 -21.57 -13.51 -16.70
N LEU A 343 -21.93 -13.35 -17.97
CA LEU A 343 -21.77 -14.41 -18.95
C LEU A 343 -20.28 -14.62 -19.25
N TRP A 344 -19.48 -13.54 -19.34
CA TRP A 344 -18.06 -13.65 -19.68
C TRP A 344 -17.15 -13.68 -18.43
N SER A 345 -17.63 -13.44 -17.21
CA SER A 345 -16.82 -13.61 -16.00
C SER A 345 -16.49 -15.06 -15.77
N ASP A 346 -17.40 -15.98 -16.10
CA ASP A 346 -17.16 -17.41 -15.94
C ASP A 346 -16.20 -17.94 -17.01
N THR A 347 -16.18 -17.35 -18.21
CA THR A 347 -15.16 -17.67 -19.23
C THR A 347 -13.81 -17.04 -18.91
N ILE A 348 -13.74 -15.82 -18.36
CA ILE A 348 -12.49 -15.18 -17.91
C ILE A 348 -11.95 -15.79 -16.60
N ALA A 349 -12.83 -16.27 -15.70
CA ALA A 349 -12.41 -16.96 -14.48
C ALA A 349 -11.94 -18.40 -14.78
N ALA A 350 -12.51 -19.05 -15.81
CA ALA A 350 -12.06 -20.36 -16.28
C ALA A 350 -10.80 -20.27 -17.18
N GLU A 351 -10.64 -19.20 -17.96
CA GLU A 351 -9.41 -18.85 -18.66
C GLU A 351 -8.50 -18.01 -17.77
N ALA A 352 -7.76 -18.71 -16.90
CA ALA A 352 -6.49 -18.26 -16.33
C ALA A 352 -6.54 -17.36 -15.08
N VAL A 353 -6.69 -18.01 -13.92
CA VAL A 353 -5.58 -17.89 -12.95
C VAL A 353 -4.37 -18.51 -13.63
N SER A 354 -3.72 -17.74 -14.51
CA SER A 354 -2.51 -18.21 -15.15
C SER A 354 -1.54 -18.54 -14.01
N PRO A 355 -0.87 -19.70 -14.01
CA PRO A 355 0.23 -19.94 -13.08
C PRO A 355 1.34 -18.87 -13.17
N THR A 356 1.27 -17.97 -14.16
CA THR A 356 2.13 -16.81 -14.34
C THR A 356 1.59 -15.48 -13.78
N ALA A 357 0.36 -15.43 -13.25
CA ALA A 357 -0.16 -14.21 -12.62
C ALA A 357 0.74 -13.83 -11.41
N PRO A 358 1.13 -12.55 -11.26
CA PRO A 358 1.96 -12.13 -10.13
C PRO A 358 1.30 -12.55 -8.83
N ARG A 359 1.99 -13.38 -8.04
CA ARG A 359 1.46 -13.80 -6.74
C ARG A 359 1.32 -12.58 -5.84
N ASP A 360 0.27 -12.59 -5.05
CA ASP A 360 0.11 -11.62 -3.98
C ASP A 360 1.36 -11.60 -3.10
N PHE A 361 1.64 -10.41 -2.56
CA PHE A 361 2.80 -10.22 -1.70
C PHE A 361 2.66 -11.15 -0.49
N ALA A 362 3.63 -12.04 -0.31
CA ALA A 362 3.63 -12.97 0.81
C ALA A 362 3.88 -12.20 2.11
N GLU A 363 3.01 -12.37 3.10
CA GLU A 363 3.20 -11.74 4.41
C GLU A 363 4.34 -12.38 5.19
N ILE A 364 4.92 -11.62 6.14
CA ILE A 364 5.99 -12.10 7.03
C ILE A 364 5.50 -13.05 8.14
N GLY A 365 4.20 -13.31 8.22
CA GLY A 365 3.58 -14.14 9.25
C GLY A 365 2.14 -14.51 8.90
N LEU A 366 1.43 -15.08 9.88
CA LEU A 366 0.04 -15.47 9.75
C LEU A 366 -0.84 -14.24 9.51
N LYS A 367 -1.73 -14.35 8.52
CA LYS A 367 -2.69 -13.29 8.15
C LYS A 367 -4.15 -13.74 8.09
N ASN A 368 -4.50 -14.89 8.65
CA ASN A 368 -5.74 -15.65 8.45
C ASN A 368 -5.86 -16.30 7.08
#